data_AF-A0AAD5XT26-F1
#
_entry.id   AF-A0AAD5XT26-F1
#
_cell.length_a   1.000
_cell.length_b   1.000
_cell.length_c   1.000
_cell.angle_alpha   90.00
_cell.angle_beta   90.00
_cell.angle_gamma   90.00
#
_symmetry.space_group_name_H-M   'P 1'
#
loop_
_entity.id
_entity.type
_entity.pdbx_description
1 polymer ?
#
loop_
_entity_poly.entity_id
_entity_poly.type
_entity_poly.pdbx_seq_one_letter_code
_entity_poly.pdbx_strand_id
1 'polypeptide(L)'
;MQTDTILYHHDEPVTLAEKQAAYWVPLIEWVNKEFQVNLKYTNGLFAVKQDQSVVNAFKNVLDKFDNLTLAAFEKAVTQSKSFLIGLALLKKHLTVEEASHLSRLEVLSQIERWGEVEDAHDIDREDMQKHLGCAACVMIKND
;
A
#
# COMPACT_ATOMS: atom_id res chain seq x y z
N MET A 1 5.05 -5.77 -6.27
CA MET A 1 3.87 -5.67 -7.16
C MET A 1 3.17 -7.02 -7.39
N GLN A 2 3.83 -8.11 -7.83
CA GLN A 2 3.12 -9.40 -8.04
C GLN A 2 2.55 -10.00 -6.74
N THR A 3 3.14 -9.68 -5.60
CA THR A 3 2.75 -10.12 -4.26
C THR A 3 2.36 -8.93 -3.38
N ASP A 4 1.75 -7.90 -3.96
CA ASP A 4 1.31 -6.71 -3.22
C ASP A 4 0.13 -7.05 -2.30
N THR A 5 0.26 -6.78 -1.00
CA THR A 5 -0.77 -7.14 0.00
C THR A 5 -2.17 -6.62 -0.37
N ILE A 6 -2.26 -5.45 -1.00
CA ILE A 6 -3.54 -4.80 -1.35
C ILE A 6 -4.30 -5.58 -2.43
N LEU A 7 -3.62 -6.47 -3.16
CA LEU A 7 -4.24 -7.30 -4.19
C LEU A 7 -4.73 -8.66 -3.68
N TYR A 8 -4.61 -8.93 -2.37
CA TYR A 8 -5.00 -10.19 -1.73
C TYR A 8 -5.96 -9.93 -0.57
N HIS A 9 -7.26 -10.01 -0.87
CA HIS A 9 -8.35 -9.77 0.06
C HIS A 9 -8.70 -11.04 0.85
N HIS A 10 -9.41 -10.85 1.95
CA HIS A 10 -9.98 -11.93 2.76
C HIS A 10 -11.49 -12.03 2.52
N ASP A 11 -12.01 -13.25 2.50
CA ASP A 11 -13.45 -13.51 2.53
C ASP A 11 -14.01 -13.51 3.97
N GLU A 12 -13.17 -13.82 4.96
CA GLU A 12 -13.54 -13.90 6.37
C GLU A 12 -12.42 -13.34 7.27
N PRO A 13 -12.76 -12.75 8.43
CA PRO A 13 -14.12 -12.43 8.88
C PRO A 13 -14.78 -11.36 7.99
N VAL A 14 -16.10 -11.40 7.82
CA VAL A 14 -16.87 -10.43 7.02
C VAL A 14 -16.50 -8.97 7.34
N THR A 15 -16.28 -8.64 8.60
CA THR A 15 -15.89 -7.29 9.03
C THR A 15 -14.54 -6.83 8.46
N LEU A 16 -13.58 -7.74 8.29
CA LEU A 16 -12.31 -7.45 7.63
C LEU A 16 -12.51 -7.32 6.12
N ALA A 17 -13.28 -8.23 5.52
CA ALA A 17 -13.59 -8.20 4.09
C ALA A 17 -14.26 -6.87 3.69
N GLU A 18 -15.21 -6.38 4.48
CA GLU A 18 -15.88 -5.09 4.29
C GLU A 18 -14.91 -3.91 4.41
N LYS A 19 -14.00 -3.93 5.39
CA LYS A 19 -12.96 -2.89 5.53
C LYS A 19 -11.99 -2.90 4.35
N GLN A 20 -11.50 -4.08 3.95
CA GLN A 20 -10.62 -4.19 2.78
C GLN A 20 -11.33 -3.70 1.52
N ALA A 21 -12.60 -4.07 1.31
CA ALA A 21 -13.39 -3.53 0.20
C ALA A 21 -13.51 -2.00 0.28
N ALA A 22 -13.84 -1.45 1.45
CA ALA A 22 -14.06 -0.01 1.63
C ALA A 22 -12.80 0.85 1.44
N TYR A 23 -11.61 0.33 1.75
CA TYR A 23 -10.37 1.11 1.72
C TYR A 23 -9.42 0.71 0.58
N TRP A 24 -9.29 -0.58 0.26
CA TRP A 24 -8.36 -1.06 -0.76
C TRP A 24 -8.91 -0.97 -2.18
N VAL A 25 -10.20 -1.22 -2.39
CA VAL A 25 -10.81 -1.10 -3.74
C VAL A 25 -10.70 0.33 -4.28
N PRO A 26 -11.01 1.39 -3.52
CA PRO A 26 -10.81 2.77 -4.01
C PRO A 26 -9.37 3.08 -4.39
N LEU A 27 -8.39 2.56 -3.65
CA LEU A 27 -6.97 2.72 -3.99
C LEU A 27 -6.64 2.00 -5.31
N ILE A 28 -7.12 0.76 -5.50
CA ILE A 28 -6.93 -0.01 -6.74
C ILE A 28 -7.57 0.72 -7.93
N GLU A 29 -8.79 1.25 -7.76
CA GLU A 29 -9.49 2.02 -8.78
C GLU A 29 -8.75 3.30 -9.15
N TRP A 30 -8.24 4.02 -8.16
CA TRP A 30 -7.40 5.19 -8.38
C TRP A 30 -6.15 4.83 -9.17
N VAL A 31 -5.42 3.77 -8.81
CA VAL A 31 -4.23 3.32 -9.56
C VAL A 31 -4.59 2.94 -10.99
N ASN A 32 -5.68 2.19 -11.19
CA ASN A 32 -6.16 1.81 -12.52
C ASN A 32 -6.42 3.04 -13.39
N LYS A 33 -7.07 4.07 -12.83
CA LYS A 33 -7.36 5.32 -13.53
C LYS A 33 -6.10 6.16 -13.79
N GLU A 34 -5.27 6.36 -12.78
CA GLU A 34 -4.08 7.22 -12.85
C GLU A 34 -3.07 6.67 -13.86
N PHE A 35 -2.84 5.36 -13.83
CA PHE A 35 -1.82 4.72 -14.67
C PHE A 35 -2.39 4.03 -15.91
N GLN A 36 -3.70 4.12 -16.14
CA GLN A 36 -4.41 3.50 -17.27
C GLN A 36 -4.12 1.99 -17.35
N VAL A 37 -4.20 1.33 -16.21
CA VAL A 37 -3.97 -0.11 -16.04
C VAL A 37 -5.23 -0.82 -15.56
N ASN A 38 -5.22 -2.14 -15.64
CA ASN A 38 -6.27 -2.98 -15.06
C ASN A 38 -5.63 -4.01 -14.12
N LEU A 39 -5.52 -3.63 -12.85
CA LEU A 39 -5.01 -4.49 -11.79
C LEU A 39 -6.00 -5.61 -11.49
N LYS A 40 -5.47 -6.82 -11.41
CA LYS A 40 -6.22 -7.97 -10.93
C LYS A 40 -5.95 -8.15 -9.44
N TYR A 41 -6.99 -8.35 -8.64
CA TYR A 41 -6.87 -8.73 -7.24
C TYR A 41 -7.71 -9.99 -6.99
N THR A 42 -7.47 -10.66 -5.86
CA THR A 42 -8.16 -11.91 -5.52
C THR A 42 -8.49 -11.97 -4.04
N ASN A 43 -9.45 -12.79 -3.70
CA ASN A 43 -9.75 -13.28 -2.35
C ASN A 43 -9.29 -14.73 -2.13
N GLY A 44 -8.63 -15.34 -3.12
CA GLY A 44 -8.16 -16.72 -3.07
C GLY A 44 -6.70 -16.86 -2.64
N LEU A 45 -6.32 -18.10 -2.28
CA LEU A 45 -4.94 -18.46 -1.92
C LEU A 45 -3.96 -18.41 -3.09
N PHE A 46 -4.45 -18.50 -4.32
CA PHE A 46 -3.59 -18.58 -5.51
C PHE A 46 -3.17 -17.19 -5.99
N ALA A 47 -1.87 -17.03 -6.22
CA ALA A 47 -1.30 -15.79 -6.72
C ALA A 47 -1.91 -15.37 -8.06
N VAL A 48 -2.32 -14.11 -8.16
CA VAL A 48 -2.79 -13.54 -9.42
C VAL A 48 -1.65 -12.83 -10.14
N LYS A 49 -1.31 -13.35 -11.30
CA LYS A 49 -0.31 -12.73 -12.18
C LYS A 49 -0.90 -11.51 -12.87
N GLN A 50 -0.27 -10.36 -12.66
CA GLN A 50 -0.61 -9.13 -13.40
C GLN A 50 -0.22 -9.23 -14.86
N ASP A 51 -0.98 -8.56 -15.73
CA ASP A 51 -0.66 -8.52 -17.15
C ASP A 51 0.65 -7.78 -17.41
N GLN A 52 1.33 -8.14 -18.49
CA GLN A 52 2.62 -7.54 -18.83
C GLN A 52 2.50 -6.03 -19.10
N SER A 53 1.34 -5.57 -19.58
CA SER A 53 1.02 -4.15 -19.76
C SER A 53 1.06 -3.38 -18.44
N VAL A 54 0.51 -3.95 -17.36
CA VAL A 54 0.55 -3.36 -16.01
C VAL A 54 1.99 -3.23 -15.52
N VAL A 55 2.76 -4.32 -15.66
CA VAL A 55 4.17 -4.35 -15.25
C VAL A 55 4.98 -3.29 -16.02
N ASN A 56 4.74 -3.17 -17.33
CA ASN A 56 5.44 -2.20 -18.16
C ASN A 56 5.03 -0.76 -17.83
N ALA A 57 3.75 -0.51 -17.57
CA ALA A 57 3.26 0.81 -17.15
C ALA A 57 3.95 1.28 -15.87
N PHE A 58 4.06 0.41 -14.86
CA PHE A 58 4.75 0.76 -13.62
C PHE A 58 6.27 0.88 -13.79
N LYS A 59 6.91 0.05 -14.63
CA LYS A 59 8.33 0.25 -14.97
C LYS A 59 8.57 1.65 -15.54
N ASN A 60 7.75 2.09 -16.49
CA ASN A 60 7.85 3.43 -17.07
C ASN A 60 7.65 4.56 -16.04
N VAL A 61 6.94 4.30 -14.94
CA VAL A 61 6.82 5.26 -13.83
C VAL A 61 8.12 5.30 -13.03
N LEU A 62 8.67 4.14 -12.67
CA LEU A 62 9.90 4.02 -11.90
C LEU A 62 11.12 4.55 -12.66
N ASP A 63 11.16 4.39 -13.99
CA ASP A 63 12.24 4.89 -14.84
C ASP A 63 12.35 6.43 -14.83
N LYS A 64 11.29 7.12 -14.37
CA LYS A 64 11.28 8.58 -14.19
C LYS A 64 11.72 9.03 -12.80
N PHE A 65 11.90 8.10 -11.86
CA PHE A 65 12.35 8.44 -10.51
C PHE A 65 13.86 8.63 -10.53
N ASP A 66 14.32 9.72 -9.91
CA ASP A 66 15.73 9.84 -9.59
C ASP A 66 16.12 8.84 -8.48
N ASN A 67 17.43 8.70 -8.24
CA ASN A 67 17.95 7.72 -7.27
C ASN A 67 17.37 7.91 -5.87
N LEU A 68 17.10 9.16 -5.45
CA LEU A 68 16.60 9.45 -4.12
C LEU A 68 15.11 9.09 -4.00
N THR A 69 14.33 9.42 -5.01
CA THR A 69 12.90 9.10 -5.13
C THR A 69 12.70 7.59 -5.21
N LEU A 70 13.54 6.88 -5.96
CA LEU A 70 13.49 5.43 -6.07
C LEU A 70 13.84 4.75 -4.72
N ALA A 71 14.82 5.27 -3.99
CA ALA A 71 15.15 4.76 -2.66
C ALA A 71 14.02 5.01 -1.64
N ALA A 72 13.41 6.20 -1.67
CA ALA A 72 12.25 6.51 -0.84
C ALA A 72 11.05 5.63 -1.19
N PHE A 73 10.81 5.39 -2.48
CA PHE A 73 9.79 4.48 -2.96
C PHE A 73 10.00 3.06 -2.43
N GLU A 74 11.20 2.50 -2.60
CA GLU A 74 11.54 1.17 -2.09
C GLU A 74 11.26 1.07 -0.59
N LYS A 75 11.70 2.06 0.18
CA LYS A 75 11.46 2.08 1.63
C LYS A 75 9.97 2.10 1.96
N ALA A 76 9.17 2.92 1.26
CA ALA A 76 7.72 2.99 1.46
C ALA A 76 7.04 1.65 1.12
N VAL A 77 7.45 0.99 0.03
CA VAL A 77 6.94 -0.33 -0.37
C VAL A 77 7.31 -1.39 0.66
N THR A 78 8.55 -1.40 1.14
CA THR A 78 9.02 -2.39 2.12
C THR A 78 8.30 -2.26 3.45
N GLN A 79 8.04 -1.03 3.92
CA GLN A 79 7.32 -0.80 5.18
C GLN A 79 5.84 -1.15 5.05
N SER A 80 5.17 -0.64 4.01
CA SER A 80 3.73 -0.90 3.80
C SER A 80 3.42 -2.30 3.26
N LYS A 81 4.45 -3.04 2.80
CA LYS A 81 4.32 -4.29 2.04
C LYS A 81 3.49 -4.14 0.75
N SER A 82 3.35 -2.90 0.27
CA SER A 82 2.51 -2.57 -0.87
C SER A 82 3.20 -1.59 -1.82
N PHE A 83 3.32 -2.03 -3.06
CA PHE A 83 3.72 -1.20 -4.19
C PHE A 83 2.69 -0.09 -4.45
N LEU A 84 1.40 -0.41 -4.35
CA LEU A 84 0.31 0.54 -4.59
C LEU A 84 0.29 1.67 -3.56
N ILE A 85 0.42 1.34 -2.26
CA ILE A 85 0.50 2.34 -1.19
C ILE A 85 1.74 3.21 -1.38
N GLY A 86 2.91 2.61 -1.67
CA GLY A 86 4.13 3.37 -1.94
C GLY A 86 3.95 4.37 -3.10
N LEU A 87 3.29 3.95 -4.18
CA LEU A 87 3.05 4.82 -5.34
C LEU A 87 2.09 5.95 -4.99
N ALA A 88 0.99 5.63 -4.31
CA ALA A 88 -0.01 6.61 -3.93
C ALA A 88 0.53 7.64 -2.94
N LEU A 89 1.38 7.22 -2.00
CA LEU A 89 2.08 8.13 -1.10
C LEU A 89 2.99 9.09 -1.88
N LEU A 90 3.84 8.57 -2.78
CA LEU A 90 4.77 9.39 -3.58
C LEU A 90 4.07 10.29 -4.61
N LYS A 91 2.83 9.96 -4.98
CA LYS A 91 1.96 10.78 -5.84
C LYS A 91 1.10 11.76 -5.05
N LYS A 92 1.31 11.88 -3.73
CA LYS A 92 0.51 12.72 -2.82
C LYS A 92 -0.98 12.40 -2.86
N HIS A 93 -1.35 11.18 -3.28
CA HIS A 93 -2.72 10.71 -3.27
C HIS A 93 -3.15 10.24 -1.88
N LEU A 94 -2.21 9.68 -1.11
CA LEU A 94 -2.39 9.33 0.29
C LEU A 94 -1.50 10.21 1.17
N THR A 95 -1.99 10.58 2.34
CA THR A 95 -1.13 11.06 3.43
C THR A 95 -0.36 9.91 4.07
N VAL A 96 0.59 10.25 4.96
CA VAL A 96 1.36 9.26 5.73
C VAL A 96 0.44 8.46 6.65
N GLU A 97 -0.54 9.12 7.27
CA GLU A 97 -1.52 8.53 8.15
C GLU A 97 -2.43 7.57 7.39
N GLU A 98 -2.92 7.97 6.22
CA GLU A 98 -3.76 7.12 5.36
C GLU A 98 -2.98 5.89 4.87
N ALA A 99 -1.74 6.08 4.41
CA ALA A 99 -0.87 4.98 3.97
C ALA A 99 -0.58 3.99 5.13
N SER A 100 -0.33 4.51 6.33
CA SER A 100 -0.16 3.70 7.54
C SER A 100 -1.43 2.94 7.90
N HIS A 101 -2.60 3.57 7.79
CA HIS A 101 -3.88 2.93 8.07
C HIS A 101 -4.18 1.80 7.06
N LEU A 102 -4.09 2.08 5.76
CA LEU A 102 -4.38 1.12 4.70
C LEU A 102 -3.46 -0.12 4.76
N SER A 103 -2.17 0.08 5.09
CA SER A 103 -1.21 -1.03 5.21
C SER A 103 -1.43 -1.90 6.45
N ARG A 104 -2.19 -1.42 7.44
CA ARG A 104 -2.38 -2.09 8.73
C ARG A 104 -3.79 -2.64 8.95
N LEU A 105 -4.71 -2.56 7.98
CA LEU A 105 -6.12 -2.96 8.17
C LEU A 105 -6.30 -4.35 8.78
N GLU A 106 -5.50 -5.32 8.34
CA GLU A 106 -5.56 -6.69 8.87
C GLU A 106 -5.12 -6.75 10.34
N VAL A 107 -4.02 -6.09 10.69
CA VAL A 107 -3.52 -5.99 12.07
C VAL A 107 -4.54 -5.27 12.95
N LEU A 108 -5.08 -4.15 12.49
CA LEU A 108 -6.12 -3.39 13.20
C LEU A 108 -7.37 -4.24 13.43
N SER A 109 -7.79 -5.04 12.43
CA SER A 109 -8.92 -5.95 12.60
C SER A 109 -8.63 -7.07 13.61
N GLN A 110 -7.39 -7.55 13.71
CA GLN A 110 -7.01 -8.55 14.72
C GLN A 110 -7.01 -7.95 16.13
N ILE A 111 -6.47 -6.74 16.30
CA ILE A 111 -6.47 -5.99 17.56
C ILE A 111 -7.91 -5.75 18.04
N GLU A 112 -8.80 -5.28 17.16
CA GLU A 112 -10.20 -5.06 17.51
C GLU A 112 -10.90 -6.34 17.97
N ARG A 113 -10.55 -7.49 17.39
CA ARG A 113 -11.22 -8.77 17.69
C ARG A 113 -10.67 -9.45 18.94
N TRP A 114 -9.38 -9.33 19.20
CA TRP A 114 -8.68 -10.12 20.23
C TRP A 114 -8.08 -9.28 21.36
N GLY A 115 -8.26 -7.97 21.30
CA GLY A 115 -7.64 -7.03 22.23
C GLY A 115 -6.22 -6.67 21.79
N GLU A 116 -5.74 -5.55 22.33
CA GLU A 116 -4.41 -5.04 22.07
C GLU A 116 -3.37 -5.75 22.93
N VAL A 117 -2.21 -6.04 22.35
CA VAL A 117 -0.99 -6.35 23.10
C VAL A 117 -0.24 -5.03 23.30
N GLU A 118 -0.28 -4.48 24.52
CA GLU A 118 0.49 -3.29 24.91
C GLU A 118 1.97 -3.45 24.52
N ASP A 119 2.62 -2.35 24.12
CA ASP A 119 3.98 -2.21 23.57
C ASP A 119 4.24 -2.70 22.13
N ALA A 120 3.52 -3.71 21.61
CA ALA A 120 3.80 -4.21 20.26
C ALA A 120 3.17 -3.34 19.15
N HIS A 121 1.90 -2.97 19.31
CA HIS A 121 1.12 -2.38 18.22
C HIS A 121 1.29 -0.86 18.06
N ASP A 122 1.58 -0.15 19.15
CA ASP A 122 1.85 1.29 19.16
C ASP A 122 3.24 1.60 18.59
N ILE A 123 4.27 0.85 19.01
CA ILE A 123 5.63 1.02 18.47
C ILE A 123 5.64 0.74 16.97
N ASP A 124 4.97 -0.33 16.52
CA ASP A 124 4.85 -0.66 15.09
C ASP A 124 4.16 0.45 14.29
N ARG A 125 3.13 1.10 14.87
CA ARG A 125 2.45 2.23 14.24
C ARG A 125 3.38 3.43 14.07
N GLU A 126 4.04 3.82 15.15
CA GLU A 126 4.92 4.99 15.16
C GLU A 126 6.12 4.78 14.24
N ASP A 127 6.70 3.57 14.24
CA ASP A 127 7.77 3.21 13.32
C ASP A 127 7.30 3.22 11.85
N MET A 128 6.10 2.73 11.56
CA MET A 128 5.52 2.82 10.21
C MET A 128 5.36 4.27 9.78
N GLN A 129 4.72 5.11 10.61
CA GLN A 129 4.48 6.52 10.28
C GLN A 129 5.80 7.28 10.10
N LYS A 130 6.78 7.06 10.98
CA LYS A 130 8.12 7.64 10.86
C LYS A 130 8.76 7.27 9.52
N HIS A 131 8.79 5.99 9.15
CA HIS A 131 9.44 5.58 7.91
C HIS A 131 8.72 6.06 6.66
N LEU A 132 7.38 6.02 6.64
CA LEU A 132 6.58 6.55 5.53
C LEU A 132 6.72 8.08 5.44
N GLY A 133 6.77 8.78 6.57
CA GLY A 133 7.05 10.21 6.63
C GLY A 133 8.43 10.57 6.08
N CYS A 134 9.48 9.82 6.44
CA CYS A 134 10.81 10.01 5.87
C CYS A 134 10.81 9.81 4.34
N ALA A 135 10.11 8.79 3.83
CA ALA A 135 9.97 8.59 2.39
C ALA A 135 9.22 9.76 1.72
N ALA A 136 8.16 10.26 2.37
CA ALA A 136 7.37 11.38 1.88
C ALA A 136 8.15 12.71 1.82
N CYS A 137 9.17 12.91 2.67
CA CYS A 137 10.00 14.12 2.63
C CYS A 137 10.69 14.37 1.29
N VAL A 138 10.96 13.33 0.49
CA VAL A 138 11.53 13.52 -0.86
C VAL A 138 10.60 14.33 -1.76
N MET A 139 9.28 14.25 -1.52
CA MET A 139 8.30 15.02 -2.28
C MET A 139 8.33 16.52 -1.99
N ILE A 140 8.86 16.94 -0.84
CA ILE A 140 8.96 18.36 -0.46
C ILE A 140 10.04 19.07 -1.30
N LYS A 141 11.05 18.33 -1.78
CA LYS A 141 12.13 18.88 -2.62
C LYS A 141 11.74 19.08 -4.08
N ASN A 142 10.64 18.46 -4.52
CA ASN A 142 10.23 18.41 -5.92
C ASN A 142 9.08 19.39 -6.25
N ASP A 143 8.73 20.28 -5.31
CA ASP A 143 7.85 21.45 -5.51
C ASP A 143 8.69 22.73 -5.71
#